data_AF-A0A8T5R0R6-F1
#
_entry.id   AF-A0A8T5R0R6-F1
#
_cell.length_a   1.000
_cell.length_b   1.000
_cell.length_c   1.000
_cell.angle_alpha   90.00
_cell.angle_beta   90.00
_cell.angle_gamma   90.00
#
_symmetry.space_group_name_H-M   'P 1'
#
loop_
_entity.id
_entity.type
_entity.pdbx_description
1 polymer ?
#
loop_
_entity_poly.entity_id
_entity_poly.type
_entity_poly.pdbx_seq_one_letter_code
_entity_poly.pdbx_strand_id
1 'polypeptide(L)'
;MVCAMDTEQLINKKSEYWMKKLIDLSKRNNLVNYRFTKSKSLKIVKPNFESIIDDLNSESKIFIQKGESKVIKKCLWLSSEKDDEDNKKELKDDKKLTNLYRKAAESFKELGINTCFVSIGILKYTESKNSDLFYQAPIFLYPVTINRISTTSRETHSFELVGG
;
A
#
# COMPACT_ATOMS: atom_id res chain seq x y z
N MET A 1 -12.11 -46.49 -20.53
CA MET A 1 -12.53 -45.79 -19.29
C MET A 1 -11.34 -45.73 -18.32
N VAL A 2 -10.27 -45.05 -18.72
CA VAL A 2 -9.02 -44.86 -17.95
C VAL A 2 -8.47 -43.49 -18.40
N CYS A 3 -7.83 -42.73 -17.50
CA CYS A 3 -7.19 -41.40 -17.70
C CYS A 3 -7.97 -40.12 -17.33
N ALA A 4 -9.06 -40.17 -16.57
CA ALA A 4 -9.61 -38.96 -15.93
C ALA A 4 -9.04 -38.69 -14.53
N MET A 5 -8.67 -39.74 -13.78
CA MET A 5 -8.16 -39.61 -12.41
C MET A 5 -6.73 -39.06 -12.32
N ASP A 6 -5.90 -39.28 -13.34
CA ASP A 6 -4.47 -38.90 -13.33
C ASP A 6 -4.25 -37.41 -13.60
N THR A 7 -5.05 -36.82 -14.48
CA THR A 7 -5.01 -35.38 -14.79
C THR A 7 -5.50 -34.53 -13.62
N GLU A 8 -6.57 -34.95 -12.95
CA GLU A 8 -7.09 -34.24 -11.77
C GLU A 8 -6.10 -34.28 -10.60
N GLN A 9 -5.45 -35.42 -10.34
CA GLN A 9 -4.38 -35.53 -9.35
C GLN A 9 -3.17 -34.65 -9.69
N LEU A 10 -2.79 -34.57 -10.98
CA LEU A 10 -1.70 -33.70 -11.42
C LEU A 10 -2.05 -32.22 -11.23
N ILE A 11 -3.28 -31.81 -11.56
CA ILE A 11 -3.76 -30.43 -11.39
C ILE A 11 -3.80 -30.07 -9.89
N ASN A 12 -4.29 -30.96 -9.03
CA ASN A 12 -4.31 -30.73 -7.58
C ASN A 12 -2.91 -30.60 -7.02
N LYS A 13 -1.97 -31.46 -7.42
CA LYS A 13 -0.56 -31.38 -7.01
C LYS A 13 0.09 -30.08 -7.48
N LYS A 14 -0.21 -29.61 -8.69
CA LYS A 14 0.25 -28.32 -9.21
C LYS A 14 -0.38 -27.15 -8.45
N SER A 15 -1.66 -27.23 -8.14
CA SER A 15 -2.40 -26.21 -7.38
C SER A 15 -1.89 -26.09 -5.95
N GLU A 16 -1.67 -27.20 -5.25
CA GLU A 16 -1.02 -27.21 -3.93
C GLU A 16 0.40 -26.66 -3.97
N TYR A 17 1.17 -27.02 -5.01
CA TYR A 17 2.51 -26.49 -5.20
C TYR A 17 2.48 -24.98 -5.44
N TRP A 18 1.53 -24.47 -6.22
CA TRP A 18 1.33 -23.04 -6.44
C TRP A 18 0.86 -22.35 -5.16
N MET A 19 -0.05 -22.95 -4.39
CA MET A 19 -0.50 -22.44 -3.11
C MET A 19 0.66 -22.33 -2.10
N LYS A 20 1.52 -23.36 -2.00
CA LYS A 20 2.72 -23.32 -1.16
C LYS A 20 3.74 -22.28 -1.65
N LYS A 21 3.85 -22.06 -2.96
CA LYS A 21 4.68 -20.97 -3.53
C LYS A 21 4.08 -19.58 -3.32
N LEU A 22 2.75 -19.46 -3.25
CA LEU A 22 2.06 -18.21 -2.92
C LEU A 22 2.27 -17.85 -1.44
N ILE A 23 2.32 -18.86 -0.55
CA ILE A 23 2.72 -18.72 0.85
C ILE A 23 4.26 -18.77 0.94
N ASP A 24 4.94 -17.89 0.19
CA ASP A 24 6.39 -17.73 0.32
C ASP A 24 6.67 -16.89 1.57
N LEU A 25 7.01 -17.57 2.67
CA LEU A 25 7.51 -16.96 3.90
C LEU A 25 9.01 -16.65 3.84
N SER A 26 9.67 -16.94 2.72
CA SER A 26 11.04 -16.51 2.53
C SER A 26 11.09 -14.98 2.42
N LYS A 27 12.24 -14.41 2.76
CA LYS A 27 12.51 -12.96 2.69
C LYS A 27 12.46 -12.38 1.28
N ARG A 28 12.16 -13.19 0.26
CA ARG A 28 11.92 -12.77 -1.12
C ARG A 28 10.52 -12.19 -1.30
N ASN A 29 9.57 -12.59 -0.45
CA ASN A 29 8.25 -12.01 -0.44
C ASN A 29 8.28 -10.61 0.18
N ASN A 30 7.99 -9.60 -0.62
CA ASN A 30 7.98 -8.21 -0.18
C ASN A 30 6.83 -7.89 0.81
N LEU A 31 5.88 -8.79 1.04
CA LEU A 31 4.89 -8.64 2.12
C LEU A 31 5.40 -9.17 3.46
N VAL A 32 6.38 -10.07 3.44
CA VAL A 32 7.04 -10.61 4.65
C VAL A 32 8.27 -9.78 5.00
N ASN A 33 9.00 -9.32 3.98
CA ASN A 33 10.14 -8.42 4.10
C ASN A 33 9.89 -7.14 3.29
N TYR A 34 8.90 -6.37 3.73
CA TYR A 34 8.55 -5.10 3.13
C TYR A 34 9.66 -4.08 3.29
N ARG A 35 10.17 -3.64 2.14
CA ARG A 35 11.14 -2.56 2.07
C ARG A 35 10.41 -1.25 1.78
N PHE A 36 10.26 -0.41 2.81
CA PHE A 36 9.79 0.95 2.61
C PHE A 36 10.76 1.68 1.67
N THR A 37 10.27 2.06 0.49
CA THR A 37 11.07 2.82 -0.48
C THR A 37 10.38 4.14 -0.76
N LYS A 38 11.18 5.21 -0.75
CA LYS A 38 10.71 6.59 -0.99
C LYS A 38 10.00 6.75 -2.34
N SER A 39 10.13 5.81 -3.29
CA SER A 39 9.51 5.86 -4.62
C SER A 39 8.28 4.96 -4.81
N LYS A 40 7.94 4.11 -3.83
CA LYS A 40 6.79 3.17 -3.91
C LYS A 40 5.89 3.23 -2.68
N SER A 41 6.18 4.12 -1.74
CA SER A 41 5.53 4.12 -0.43
C SER A 41 5.39 5.56 0.03
N LEU A 42 4.23 5.88 0.60
CA LEU A 42 3.99 7.14 1.28
C LEU A 42 3.52 6.81 2.69
N LYS A 43 4.16 7.40 3.70
CA LYS A 43 3.81 7.16 5.09
C LYS A 43 2.72 8.14 5.53
N ILE A 44 1.59 7.61 5.97
CA ILE A 44 0.49 8.37 6.56
C ILE A 44 0.66 8.40 8.08
N VAL A 45 0.45 9.58 8.69
CA VAL A 45 0.61 9.83 10.13
C VAL A 45 -0.69 10.25 10.79
N LYS A 46 -1.57 10.94 10.05
CA LYS A 46 -2.95 11.26 10.48
C LYS A 46 -3.91 10.85 9.35
N PRO A 47 -5.15 10.41 9.64
CA PRO A 47 -5.85 10.42 10.93
C PRO A 47 -5.52 9.19 11.80
N ASN A 48 -6.26 9.00 12.90
CA ASN A 48 -6.10 7.85 13.78
C ASN A 48 -6.60 6.55 13.10
N PHE A 49 -6.29 5.40 13.70
CA PHE A 49 -6.65 4.09 13.15
C PHE A 49 -8.16 3.92 12.92
N GLU A 50 -8.99 4.37 13.86
CA GLU A 50 -10.46 4.27 13.78
C GLU A 50 -11.01 5.06 12.58
N SER A 51 -10.58 6.32 12.44
CA SER A 51 -10.95 7.17 11.31
C SER A 51 -10.45 6.63 9.97
N ILE A 52 -9.27 6.00 9.93
CA ILE A 52 -8.78 5.35 8.70
C ILE A 52 -9.74 4.25 8.27
N ILE A 53 -10.20 3.41 9.20
CA ILE A 53 -11.14 2.33 8.90
C ILE A 53 -12.47 2.90 8.42
N ASP A 54 -13.00 3.89 9.13
CA ASP A 54 -14.26 4.53 8.75
C ASP A 54 -14.19 5.19 7.37
N ASP A 55 -13.10 5.92 7.09
CA ASP A 55 -12.88 6.59 5.80
C ASP A 55 -12.78 5.58 4.64
N LEU A 56 -12.09 4.45 4.86
CA LEU A 56 -11.94 3.38 3.87
C LEU A 56 -13.26 2.65 3.62
N ASN A 57 -14.04 2.37 4.68
CA ASN A 57 -15.33 1.70 4.58
C ASN A 57 -16.43 2.59 3.98
N SER A 58 -16.34 3.92 4.12
CA SER A 58 -17.40 4.81 3.64
C SER A 58 -17.39 5.08 2.13
N GLU A 59 -16.56 4.38 1.34
CA GLU A 59 -16.35 4.57 -0.12
C GLU A 59 -16.05 6.02 -0.53
N SER A 60 -15.73 6.86 0.45
CA SER A 60 -15.54 8.29 0.28
C SER A 60 -14.18 8.58 -0.32
N LYS A 61 -14.10 9.66 -1.10
CA LYS A 61 -12.84 10.17 -1.63
C LYS A 61 -11.96 10.68 -0.50
N ILE A 62 -10.79 10.08 -0.35
CA ILE A 62 -9.78 10.45 0.63
C ILE A 62 -8.74 11.33 -0.03
N PHE A 63 -8.44 12.47 0.56
CA PHE A 63 -7.45 13.43 0.06
C PHE A 63 -6.21 13.47 0.95
N ILE A 64 -5.08 13.87 0.38
CA ILE A 64 -3.80 13.95 1.10
C ILE A 64 -3.42 15.42 1.29
N GLN A 65 -3.17 15.82 2.54
CA GLN A 65 -2.79 17.17 2.95
C GLN A 65 -1.34 17.49 2.60
N LYS A 66 -1.09 18.73 2.17
CA LYS A 66 0.26 19.28 1.96
C LYS A 66 0.98 19.65 3.26
N GLY A 67 0.21 20.04 4.28
CA GLY A 67 0.71 20.48 5.57
C GLY A 67 -0.31 20.27 6.68
N GLU A 68 0.13 20.47 7.92
CA GLU A 68 -0.77 20.33 9.06
C GLU A 68 -1.85 21.41 9.03
N SER A 69 -3.12 20.99 9.00
CA SER A 69 -4.24 21.88 9.24
C SER A 69 -4.72 21.75 10.68
N LYS A 70 -5.08 22.89 11.30
CA LYS A 70 -5.68 22.91 12.65
C LYS A 70 -7.10 22.34 12.68
N VAL A 71 -7.74 22.18 11.52
CA VAL A 71 -9.09 21.65 11.39
C VAL A 71 -9.00 20.16 11.03
N ILE A 72 -9.53 19.31 11.90
CA ILE A 72 -9.75 17.90 11.59
C ILE A 72 -10.91 17.83 10.61
N LYS A 73 -10.63 17.52 9.35
CA LYS A 73 -11.64 17.22 8.32
C LYS A 73 -11.66 15.70 8.09
N LYS A 74 -12.84 15.12 7.88
CA LYS A 74 -13.00 13.70 7.52
C LYS A 74 -12.36 13.43 6.14
N CYS A 75 -11.93 12.19 5.89
CA CYS A 75 -11.33 11.77 4.61
C CYS A 75 -10.09 12.57 4.22
N LEU A 76 -9.35 13.12 5.19
CA LEU A 76 -8.22 14.01 4.92
C LEU A 76 -6.99 13.56 5.69
N TRP A 77 -6.02 13.02 4.95
CA TRP A 77 -4.88 12.29 5.49
C TRP A 77 -3.60 13.10 5.37
N LEU A 78 -2.72 13.01 6.37
CA LEU A 78 -1.45 13.73 6.39
C LEU A 78 -0.30 12.74 6.29
N SER A 79 0.59 12.95 5.33
CA SER A 79 1.88 12.29 5.27
C SER A 79 2.90 13.00 6.16
N SER A 80 3.76 12.22 6.82
CA SER A 80 4.94 12.76 7.50
C SER A 80 6.04 11.71 7.58
N GLU A 81 7.23 12.10 7.12
CA GLU A 81 8.45 11.32 7.29
C GLU A 81 9.39 12.04 8.27
N LYS A 82 10.15 11.27 9.05
CA LYS A 82 11.06 11.79 10.09
C LYS A 82 12.34 12.42 9.51
N ASP A 83 12.53 12.37 8.19
CA ASP A 83 13.68 12.97 7.49
C ASP A 83 13.40 14.40 7.01
N ASP A 84 12.23 14.97 7.33
CA ASP A 84 11.79 16.26 6.79
C ASP A 84 12.27 17.44 7.66
N GLU A 85 13.58 17.70 7.68
CA GLU A 85 14.13 19.03 8.01
C GLU A 85 14.05 20.02 6.82
N ASP A 86 13.53 19.58 5.67
CA ASP A 86 13.61 20.32 4.41
C ASP A 86 12.35 21.17 4.09
N ASN A 87 12.58 22.42 3.69
CA ASN A 87 11.64 23.35 3.04
C ASN A 87 10.97 22.84 1.74
N LYS A 88 11.15 21.55 1.35
CA LYS A 88 10.68 20.97 0.08
C LYS A 88 9.80 19.73 0.25
N LYS A 89 9.20 19.53 1.42
CA LYS A 89 8.34 18.37 1.71
C LYS A 89 7.20 18.19 0.69
N GLU A 90 6.46 19.25 0.39
CA GLU A 90 5.33 19.20 -0.55
C GLU A 90 5.74 18.65 -1.93
N LEU A 91 6.88 19.13 -2.47
CA LEU A 91 7.42 18.69 -3.75
C LEU A 91 7.86 17.22 -3.72
N LYS A 92 8.33 16.71 -2.57
CA LYS A 92 8.67 15.29 -2.41
C LYS A 92 7.41 14.45 -2.45
N ASP A 93 6.37 14.83 -1.71
CA ASP A 93 5.12 14.06 -1.65
C ASP A 93 4.37 14.06 -2.99
N ASP A 94 4.36 15.17 -3.72
CA ASP A 94 3.81 15.23 -5.09
C ASP A 94 4.53 14.25 -6.04
N LYS A 95 5.87 14.17 -5.96
CA LYS A 95 6.65 13.21 -6.75
C LYS A 95 6.33 11.76 -6.36
N LYS A 96 6.16 11.48 -5.06
CA LYS A 96 5.80 10.14 -4.57
C LYS A 96 4.43 9.73 -5.06
N LEU A 97 3.43 10.59 -4.90
CA LEU A 97 2.06 10.35 -5.34
C LEU A 97 1.97 10.17 -6.85
N THR A 98 2.70 10.98 -7.62
CA THR A 98 2.80 10.82 -9.08
C THR A 98 3.37 9.45 -9.46
N ASN A 99 4.43 9.02 -8.76
CA ASN A 99 5.06 7.71 -9.02
C ASN A 99 4.14 6.54 -8.62
N LEU A 100 3.44 6.65 -7.50
CA LEU A 100 2.44 5.66 -7.05
C LEU A 100 1.32 5.53 -8.09
N TYR A 101 0.73 6.65 -8.49
CA TYR A 101 -0.30 6.72 -9.53
C TYR A 101 0.17 6.06 -10.83
N ARG A 102 1.36 6.43 -11.31
CA ARG A 102 1.88 5.91 -12.57
C ARG A 102 2.07 4.39 -12.52
N LYS A 103 2.66 3.85 -11.45
CA LYS A 103 2.88 2.40 -11.28
C LYS A 103 1.59 1.61 -11.13
N ALA A 104 0.62 2.15 -10.40
CA ALA A 104 -0.69 1.52 -10.26
C ALA A 104 -1.40 1.46 -11.62
N ALA A 105 -1.37 2.56 -12.38
CA ALA A 105 -1.96 2.62 -13.71
C ALA A 105 -1.23 1.72 -14.73
N GLU A 106 0.11 1.65 -14.69
CA GLU A 106 0.91 0.71 -15.50
C GLU A 106 0.52 -0.74 -15.20
N SER A 107 0.47 -1.12 -13.91
CA SER A 107 0.08 -2.47 -13.48
C SER A 107 -1.32 -2.85 -13.95
N PHE A 108 -2.28 -1.92 -13.84
CA PHE A 108 -3.65 -2.14 -14.28
C PHE A 108 -3.74 -2.26 -15.81
N LYS A 109 -2.99 -1.46 -16.57
CA LYS A 109 -2.97 -1.55 -18.03
C LYS A 109 -2.37 -2.85 -18.55
N GLU A 110 -1.30 -3.33 -17.92
CA GLU A 110 -0.58 -4.53 -18.36
C GLU A 110 -1.28 -5.82 -17.95
N LEU A 111 -1.84 -5.85 -16.73
CA LEU A 111 -2.29 -7.09 -16.09
C LEU A 111 -3.75 -7.05 -15.65
N GLY A 112 -4.43 -5.89 -15.75
CA GLY A 112 -5.81 -5.73 -15.28
C GLY A 112 -5.97 -5.76 -13.75
N ILE A 113 -4.87 -5.69 -12.99
CA ILE A 113 -4.89 -5.81 -11.53
C ILE A 113 -4.62 -4.48 -10.84
N ASN A 114 -5.34 -4.21 -9.75
CA ASN A 114 -5.01 -3.11 -8.86
C ASN A 114 -3.86 -3.52 -7.93
N THR A 115 -2.78 -2.75 -7.96
CA THR A 115 -1.57 -3.00 -7.15
C THR A 115 -1.31 -1.91 -6.11
N CYS A 116 -2.26 -0.99 -5.91
CA CYS A 116 -2.16 0.06 -4.90
C CYS A 116 -2.94 -0.34 -3.64
N PHE A 117 -2.27 -0.27 -2.49
CA PHE A 117 -2.82 -0.68 -1.20
C PHE A 117 -2.48 0.33 -0.12
N VAL A 118 -3.42 0.54 0.79
CA VAL A 118 -3.15 1.15 2.09
C VAL A 118 -2.81 0.04 3.06
N SER A 119 -1.63 0.11 3.66
CA SER A 119 -1.27 -0.79 4.75
C SER A 119 -1.77 -0.21 6.07
N ILE A 120 -2.58 -0.99 6.78
CA ILE A 120 -3.02 -0.66 8.13
C ILE A 120 -2.13 -1.41 9.12
N GLY A 121 -1.13 -0.71 9.65
CA GLY A 121 -0.15 -1.25 10.57
C GLY A 121 0.99 -2.01 9.87
N ILE A 122 2.18 -1.93 10.48
CA ILE A 122 3.39 -2.62 10.04
C ILE A 122 3.93 -3.39 11.25
N LEU A 123 4.02 -4.71 11.12
CA LEU A 123 4.73 -5.56 12.06
C LEU A 123 6.23 -5.39 11.85
N LYS A 124 6.98 -5.10 12.91
CA LYS A 124 8.45 -5.09 12.91
C LYS A 124 8.94 -6.27 13.73
N TYR A 125 9.74 -7.16 13.15
CA TYR A 125 10.17 -8.41 13.80
C TYR A 125 11.62 -8.78 13.45
N THR A 126 12.21 -9.69 14.22
CA THR A 126 13.52 -10.31 13.97
C THR A 126 13.36 -11.84 13.90
N GLU A 127 14.24 -12.54 13.19
CA GLU A 127 14.18 -14.02 13.11
C GLU A 127 14.77 -14.71 14.34
N SER A 128 15.71 -14.05 15.01
CA SER A 128 16.33 -14.55 16.22
C SER A 128 16.44 -13.43 17.23
N LYS A 129 16.49 -13.82 18.52
CA LYS A 129 16.58 -12.88 19.65
C LYS A 129 17.87 -12.03 19.60
N ASN A 130 18.90 -12.51 18.90
CA ASN A 130 20.21 -11.87 18.82
C ASN A 130 20.49 -11.24 17.44
N SER A 131 19.46 -11.10 16.59
CA SER A 131 19.65 -10.49 15.27
C SER A 131 19.44 -8.99 15.33
N ASP A 132 20.39 -8.23 14.79
CA ASP A 132 20.25 -6.78 14.56
C ASP A 132 19.45 -6.45 13.29
N LEU A 133 19.04 -7.47 12.53
CA LEU A 133 18.32 -7.30 11.28
C LEU A 133 16.81 -7.36 11.52
N PHE A 134 16.18 -6.20 11.38
CA PHE A 134 14.73 -6.07 11.49
C PHE A 134 14.05 -6.21 10.12
N TYR A 135 12.97 -6.99 10.13
CA TYR A 135 12.04 -7.13 9.02
C TYR A 135 10.76 -6.37 9.29
N GLN A 136 10.07 -6.01 8.22
CA GLN A 136 8.79 -5.32 8.27
C GLN A 136 7.76 -6.06 7.43
N ALA A 137 6.54 -6.17 7.91
CA ALA A 137 5.43 -6.78 7.17
C ALA A 137 4.16 -5.96 7.38
N PRO A 138 3.46 -5.55 6.30
CA PRO A 138 2.08 -5.08 6.38
C PRO A 138 1.19 -6.07 7.12
N ILE A 139 0.43 -5.58 8.09
CA ILE A 139 -0.51 -6.43 8.85
C ILE A 139 -1.80 -6.61 8.04
N PHE A 140 -2.41 -5.49 7.64
CA PHE A 140 -3.56 -5.48 6.75
C PHE A 140 -3.26 -4.65 5.52
N LEU A 141 -3.73 -5.12 4.37
CA LEU A 141 -3.68 -4.41 3.10
C LEU A 141 -5.10 -4.18 2.63
N TYR A 142 -5.47 -2.91 2.53
CA TYR A 142 -6.74 -2.50 1.96
C TYR A 142 -6.51 -2.02 0.53
N PRO A 143 -7.14 -2.62 -0.50
CA PRO A 143 -6.99 -2.18 -1.88
C PRO A 143 -7.57 -0.79 -2.06
N VAL A 144 -6.81 0.12 -2.68
CA VAL A 144 -7.29 1.46 -2.98
C VAL A 144 -6.99 1.82 -4.42
N THR A 145 -7.81 2.67 -5.00
CA THR A 145 -7.52 3.29 -6.30
C THR A 145 -7.01 4.69 -6.06
N ILE A 146 -5.85 5.02 -6.64
CA ILE A 146 -5.30 6.38 -6.63
C ILE A 146 -5.67 7.07 -7.94
N ASN A 147 -6.34 8.22 -7.84
CA ASN A 147 -6.73 9.03 -8.99
C ASN A 147 -6.03 10.39 -8.93
N ARG A 148 -5.60 10.88 -10.08
CA ARG A 148 -5.09 12.25 -10.21
C ARG A 148 -6.25 13.20 -10.50
N ILE A 149 -6.36 14.28 -9.71
CA ILE A 149 -7.38 15.32 -9.93
C ILE A 149 -6.77 16.52 -10.67
N SER A 150 -7.56 17.18 -11.50
CA SER A 150 -7.15 18.41 -12.21
C SER A 150 -7.22 19.65 -11.33
N THR A 151 -7.97 19.60 -10.23
CA THR A 151 -8.12 20.71 -9.30
C THR A 151 -6.87 20.88 -8.45
N THR A 152 -6.31 22.08 -8.45
CA THR A 152 -5.20 22.46 -7.58
C THR A 152 -5.75 23.09 -6.29
N SER A 153 -5.35 22.55 -5.15
CA SER A 153 -5.67 23.09 -3.83
C SER A 153 -4.41 23.60 -3.14
N ARG A 154 -4.56 24.63 -2.29
CA ARG A 154 -3.50 25.06 -1.36
C ARG A 154 -3.34 24.09 -0.19
N GLU A 155 -4.40 23.38 0.18
CA GLU A 155 -4.42 22.52 1.36
C GLU A 155 -4.08 21.05 1.03
N THR A 156 -4.39 20.60 -0.19
CA THR A 156 -4.28 19.19 -0.58
C THR A 156 -3.45 18.99 -1.83
N HIS A 157 -2.80 17.83 -1.91
CA HIS A 157 -2.19 17.32 -3.13
C HIS A 157 -3.26 17.00 -4.18
N SER A 158 -2.90 17.06 -5.47
CA SER A 158 -3.81 16.79 -6.58
C SER A 158 -4.04 15.30 -6.82
N PHE A 159 -4.32 14.55 -5.75
CA PHE A 159 -4.63 13.13 -5.77
C PHE A 159 -5.76 12.80 -4.78
N GLU A 160 -6.59 11.85 -5.15
CA GLU A 160 -7.61 11.24 -4.29
C GLU A 160 -7.41 9.72 -4.24
N LEU A 161 -7.70 9.13 -3.09
CA LEU A 161 -7.76 7.69 -2.89
C LEU A 161 -9.24 7.29 -2.75
N VAL A 162 -9.61 6.18 -3.36
CA VAL A 162 -10.96 5.60 -3.25
C VAL A 162 -10.80 4.16 -2.80
N GLY A 163 -11.59 3.75 -1.79
CA GLY A 163 -11.64 2.36 -1.36
C GLY A 163 -12.10 1.46 -2.51
N GLY A 164 -11.40 0.35 -2.72
CA GLY A 164 -11.83 -0.70 -3.65
C GLY A 164 -12.80 -1.68 -3.02
#